data_AF-A0A7H0GRF4-F1
#
_entry.id   AF-A0A7H0GRF4-F1
#
_cell.length_a   1.000
_cell.length_b   1.000
_cell.length_c   1.000
_cell.angle_alpha   90.00
_cell.angle_beta   90.00
_cell.angle_gamma   90.00
#
_symmetry.space_group_name_H-M   'P 1'
#
loop_
_entity.id
_entity.type
_entity.pdbx_description
1 polymer ?
#
loop_
_entity_poly.entity_id
_entity_poly.type
_entity_poly.pdbx_seq_one_letter_code
_entity_poly.pdbx_strand_id
1 'polypeptide(L)'
;MLTFQDVARRARTIQSVTQSRYMPPWKADPHYVSFANERRLTDQQIALIRRWTESGAKRGPEVARTASVPTPEKAPSVSPT
;
A
#
# COMPACT_ATOMS: atom_id res chain seq x y z
N MET A 1 -10.49 11.93 9.42
CA MET A 1 -9.03 12.04 9.22
C MET A 1 -8.79 12.49 7.79
N LEU A 2 -8.23 13.67 7.58
CA LEU A 2 -8.04 14.20 6.22
C LEU A 2 -6.71 14.94 6.04
N THR A 3 -5.97 15.22 7.13
CA THR A 3 -4.69 15.93 7.04
C THR A 3 -3.50 14.98 7.08
N PHE A 4 -2.37 15.39 6.50
CA PHE A 4 -1.11 14.64 6.61
C PHE A 4 -0.67 14.47 8.07
N GLN A 5 -0.87 15.47 8.92
CA GLN A 5 -0.49 15.39 10.33
C GLN A 5 -1.26 14.28 11.06
N ASP A 6 -2.53 14.08 10.73
CA ASP A 6 -3.33 12.99 11.25
C ASP A 6 -2.73 11.61 10.91
N VAL A 7 -2.23 11.46 9.68
CA VAL A 7 -1.60 10.24 9.19
C VAL A 7 -0.22 10.05 9.82
N ALA A 8 0.59 11.11 9.88
CA ALA A 8 1.93 11.07 10.47
C ALA A 8 1.90 10.65 11.94
N ARG A 9 0.92 11.11 12.73
CA ARG A 9 0.73 10.65 14.13
C ARG A 9 0.47 9.15 14.25
N ARG A 10 -0.03 8.50 13.19
CA ARG A 10 -0.35 7.06 13.14
C ARG A 10 0.70 6.23 12.41
N ALA A 11 1.85 6.81 12.04
CA ALA A 11 2.87 6.14 11.24
C ALA A 11 3.31 4.79 11.83
N ARG A 12 3.49 4.71 13.16
CA ARG A 12 3.85 3.46 13.84
C ARG A 12 2.77 2.37 13.72
N THR A 13 1.51 2.75 13.82
CA THR A 13 0.38 1.81 13.61
C THR A 13 0.34 1.34 12.16
N ILE A 14 0.53 2.25 11.20
CA ILE A 14 0.57 1.95 9.76
C ILE A 14 1.70 0.95 9.46
N GLN A 15 2.90 1.19 10.00
CA GLN A 15 4.01 0.25 9.87
C GLN A 15 3.65 -1.13 10.44
N SER A 16 3.10 -1.18 11.66
CA SER A 16 2.78 -2.45 12.32
C SER A 16 1.79 -3.29 11.50
N VAL A 17 0.66 -2.69 11.09
CA VAL A 17 -0.40 -3.43 10.37
C VAL A 17 0.02 -3.84 8.96
N THR A 18 0.88 -3.06 8.29
CA THR A 18 1.39 -3.40 6.95
C THR A 18 2.44 -4.51 7.03
N GLN A 19 3.31 -4.48 8.03
CA GLN A 19 4.32 -5.53 8.25
C GLN A 19 3.70 -6.86 8.66
N SER A 20 2.72 -6.84 9.56
CA SER A 20 2.02 -8.05 9.98
C SER A 20 1.03 -8.57 8.94
N ARG A 21 0.90 -7.88 7.79
CA ARG A 21 -0.12 -8.14 6.77
C ARG A 21 -1.51 -8.33 7.40
N TYR A 22 -1.80 -7.51 8.41
CA TYR A 22 -2.98 -7.69 9.24
C TYR A 22 -4.24 -7.46 8.40
N MET A 23 -4.94 -8.55 8.09
CA MET A 23 -6.31 -8.51 7.64
C MET A 23 -7.22 -8.70 8.86
N PRO A 24 -8.08 -7.71 9.22
CA PRO A 24 -9.29 -8.03 9.99
C PRO A 24 -10.10 -9.08 9.21
N PRO A 25 -10.95 -9.89 9.85
CA PRO A 25 -11.44 -11.16 9.31
C PRO A 25 -12.07 -11.01 7.92
N TRP A 26 -11.27 -11.23 6.88
CA TRP A 26 -11.70 -11.27 5.50
C TRP A 26 -11.50 -12.72 5.04
N LYS A 27 -12.60 -13.33 4.59
CA LYS A 27 -12.57 -14.66 3.98
C LYS A 27 -11.96 -14.54 2.59
N ALA A 28 -10.63 -14.60 2.48
CA ALA A 28 -9.96 -14.94 1.25
C ALA A 28 -8.50 -15.31 1.56
N ASP A 29 -8.25 -16.61 1.70
CA ASP A 29 -6.90 -17.14 1.61
C ASP A 29 -6.40 -16.92 0.16
N PRO A 30 -5.25 -16.23 -0.03
CA PRO A 30 -4.60 -16.10 -1.32
C PRO A 30 -4.39 -17.39 -2.12
N HIS A 31 -4.21 -18.51 -1.42
CA HIS A 31 -4.02 -19.81 -2.05
C HIS A 31 -5.32 -20.38 -2.64
N TYR A 32 -6.48 -19.83 -2.28
CA TYR A 32 -7.78 -20.36 -2.69
C TYR A 32 -8.44 -19.55 -3.80
N VAL A 33 -8.26 -18.22 -3.84
CA VAL A 33 -8.91 -17.36 -4.84
C VAL A 33 -8.00 -16.19 -5.20
N SER A 34 -7.76 -15.99 -6.50
CA SER A 34 -7.16 -14.79 -7.07
C SER A 34 -8.26 -13.84 -7.54
N PHE A 35 -8.34 -12.62 -7.01
CA PHE A 35 -9.23 -11.59 -7.56
C PHE A 35 -8.58 -10.86 -8.72
N ALA A 36 -9.36 -10.49 -9.74
CA ALA A 36 -8.87 -9.75 -10.91
C ALA A 36 -8.26 -8.37 -10.59
N ASN A 37 -8.46 -7.84 -9.38
CA ASN A 37 -7.99 -6.51 -8.93
C ASN A 37 -7.39 -6.53 -7.51
N GLU A 38 -6.60 -7.56 -7.16
CA GLU A 38 -5.97 -7.62 -5.83
C GLU A 38 -4.94 -6.51 -5.62
N ARG A 39 -5.25 -5.59 -4.70
CA ARG A 39 -4.36 -4.49 -4.33
C ARG A 39 -3.53 -4.87 -3.11
N ARG A 40 -2.58 -5.78 -3.32
CA ARG A 40 -1.61 -6.18 -2.29
C ARG A 40 -0.39 -5.28 -2.30
N LEU A 41 0.19 -5.11 -1.11
CA LEU A 41 1.51 -4.52 -0.99
C LEU A 41 2.56 -5.61 -1.20
N THR A 42 3.50 -5.35 -2.10
CA THR A 42 4.72 -6.16 -2.25
C THR A 42 5.63 -5.93 -1.04
N ASP A 43 6.57 -6.85 -0.78
CA ASP A 43 7.54 -6.68 0.32
C ASP A 43 8.36 -5.38 0.17
N GLN A 44 8.68 -5.00 -1.07
CA GLN A 44 9.36 -3.73 -1.37
C GLN A 44 8.51 -2.52 -0.96
N GLN A 45 7.20 -2.54 -1.22
CA GLN A 45 6.30 -1.46 -0.82
C GLN A 45 6.14 -1.39 0.71
N ILE A 46 6.06 -2.54 1.38
CA ILE A 46 6.05 -2.59 2.86
C ILE A 46 7.36 -2.02 3.43
N ALA A 47 8.50 -2.37 2.85
CA ALA A 47 9.81 -1.85 3.26
C ALA A 47 9.91 -0.32 3.07
N LEU A 48 9.31 0.23 2.00
CA LEU A 48 9.25 1.67 1.77
C LEU A 48 8.48 2.39 2.88
N ILE A 49 7.32 1.86 3.28
CA ILE A 49 6.49 2.41 4.37
C ILE A 49 7.24 2.36 5.70
N ARG A 50 7.94 1.25 5.97
CA ARG A 50 8.81 1.10 7.14
C ARG A 50 9.87 2.19 7.18
N ARG A 51 10.64 2.36 6.09
CA ARG A 51 11.71 3.38 6.01
C ARG A 51 11.18 4.78 6.24
N TRP A 52 10.02 5.11 5.67
CA TRP A 52 9.39 6.40 5.88
C TRP A 52 9.02 6.62 7.36
N THR A 53 8.46 5.60 8.01
CA THR A 53 8.12 5.65 9.44
C THR A 53 9.36 5.83 10.31
N GLU A 54 10.42 5.04 10.06
CA GLU A 54 11.71 5.12 10.78
C GLU A 54 12.40 6.47 10.57
N SER A 55 12.21 7.11 9.41
CA SER A 55 12.73 8.45 9.12
C SER A 55 11.97 9.59 9.85
N GLY A 56 11.00 9.27 10.69
CA GLY A 56 10.18 10.22 11.43
C GLY A 56 8.94 10.70 10.69
N ALA A 57 8.42 9.91 9.74
CA ALA A 57 7.21 10.22 8.97
C ALA A 57 7.26 11.60 8.30
N LYS A 58 8.43 11.95 7.73
CA LYS A 58 8.67 13.26 7.12
C LYS A 58 7.72 13.50 5.95
N ARG A 59 7.23 14.72 5.84
CA ARG A 59 6.46 15.14 4.68
C ARG A 59 7.39 15.19 3.47
N GLY A 60 6.95 14.64 2.34
CA GLY A 60 7.64 14.83 1.08
C GLY A 60 7.61 16.29 0.62
N PRO A 61 8.42 16.66 -0.38
CA PRO A 61 8.33 17.98 -1.00
C PRO A 61 6.90 18.22 -1.50
N GLU A 62 6.45 19.48 -1.43
CA GLU A 62 5.18 19.91 -2.01
C GLU A 62 5.34 19.95 -3.54
N VAL A 63 5.34 18.78 -4.15
CA VAL A 63 5.18 18.65 -5.58
C VAL A 63 3.69 18.85 -5.87
N ALA A 64 3.37 19.84 -6.71
CA ALA A 64 2.09 19.85 -7.40
C ALA A 64 1.83 18.43 -7.92
N ARG A 65 0.60 17.93 -7.83
CA ARG A 65 0.24 16.58 -8.29
C ARG A 65 0.40 16.46 -9.81
N THR A 66 1.64 16.41 -10.29
CA THR A 66 2.07 16.18 -11.67
C THR A 66 3.07 15.04 -11.75
N ALA A 67 3.48 14.47 -10.61
CA ALA A 67 4.10 13.15 -10.60
C ALA A 67 3.04 12.13 -11.01
N SER A 68 3.01 11.83 -12.31
CA SER A 68 2.24 10.73 -12.89
C SER A 68 2.40 9.52 -12.00
N VAL A 69 1.29 9.06 -11.43
CA VAL A 69 1.21 7.69 -10.91
C VAL A 69 1.74 6.81 -12.04
N PRO A 70 2.79 5.99 -11.85
CA PRO A 70 3.16 5.03 -12.88
C PRO A 70 1.91 4.20 -13.13
N THR A 71 1.34 4.33 -14.32
CA THR A 71 0.16 3.57 -14.73
C THR A 71 0.46 2.12 -14.41
N PRO A 72 -0.39 1.42 -13.62
CA PRO A 72 -0.21 -0.01 -13.44
C PRO A 72 -0.22 -0.63 -14.84
N GLU A 73 0.93 -1.13 -15.27
CA GLU A 73 1.11 -1.76 -16.56
C GLU A 73 0.05 -2.87 -16.70
N LYS A 74 -0.67 -2.78 -17.82
CA LYS A 74 -1.87 -3.53 -18.18
C LYS A 74 -1.80 -4.99 -17.72
N ALA A 75 -2.75 -5.41 -16.88
CA ALA A 75 -2.90 -6.83 -16.52
C ALA A 75 -3.04 -7.68 -17.80
N PRO A 76 -2.38 -8.85 -17.90
CA PRO A 76 -2.50 -9.70 -19.06
C PRO A 76 -3.96 -10.14 -19.23
N SER A 77 -4.50 -9.86 -20.40
CA SER A 77 -5.83 -10.28 -20.84
C SER A 77 -5.86 -11.79 -20.94
N VAL A 78 -6.34 -12.47 -19.90
CA VAL A 78 -6.66 -13.89 -19.98
C VAL A 78 -8.03 -14.03 -20.64
N SER A 79 -8.03 -14.46 -21.91
CA SER A 79 -9.25 -14.83 -22.62
C SER A 79 -9.78 -16.16 -22.06
N PRO A 80 -11.07 -16.26 -21.67
CA PRO A 80 -11.66 -17.55 -21.35
C PRO A 80 -11.88 -18.36 -22.63
N THR A 81 -11.39 -19.61 -22.65
CA THR A 81 -11.85 -20.68 -23.55
C THR A 81 -13.06 -21.36 -22.93
#